data_AF-A0A418XDT6-F1
#
_entry.id   AF-A0A418XDT6-F1
#
_cell.length_a   1.000
_cell.length_b   1.000
_cell.length_c   1.000
_cell.angle_alpha   90.00
_cell.angle_beta   90.00
_cell.angle_gamma   90.00
#
_symmetry.space_group_name_H-M   'P 1'
#
loop_
_entity.id
_entity.type
_entity.pdbx_description
1 polymer ?
#
loop_
_entity_poly.entity_id
_entity_poly.type
_entity_poly.pdbx_seq_one_letter_code
_entity_poly.pdbx_strand_id
1 'polypeptide(L)'
;LKIEEENRALGSIKNTDIGIMIQKKKRSETKEYLTKEERKQMEDTFDQFMPSFKEKLWSVYDISNRELNVCMLIKLGCKPADMACLLGCTPSAISKIRIRLYKKFFNKPGSAEDWDRFILAL
;
A
#
# COMPACT_ATOMS: atom_id res chain seq x y z
N LEU A 1 22.98 -0.29 3.41
CA LEU A 1 22.53 -1.54 4.04
C LEU A 1 21.00 -1.60 4.16
N LYS A 2 20.35 -1.06 5.21
CA LYS A 2 18.89 -1.21 5.41
C LYS A 2 18.02 -0.66 4.26
N ILE A 3 18.32 0.54 3.75
CA ILE A 3 17.59 1.14 2.61
C ILE A 3 17.82 0.34 1.32
N GLU A 4 19.00 -0.23 1.12
CA GLU A 4 19.31 -1.03 -0.07
C GLU A 4 18.61 -2.39 -0.04
N GLU A 5 18.52 -3.02 1.14
CA GLU A 5 17.73 -4.24 1.35
C GLU A 5 16.26 -4.01 1.08
N GLU A 6 15.72 -2.90 1.59
CA GLU A 6 14.33 -2.50 1.34
C GLU A 6 14.07 -2.25 -0.16
N ASN A 7 14.98 -1.54 -0.83
CA ASN A 7 14.89 -1.31 -2.28
C ASN A 7 14.98 -2.61 -3.08
N ARG A 8 15.83 -3.56 -2.66
CA ARG A 8 15.90 -4.91 -3.27
C ARG A 8 14.61 -5.69 -3.06
N ALA A 9 14.04 -5.65 -1.86
CA ALA A 9 12.77 -6.30 -1.56
C ALA A 9 11.64 -5.71 -2.41
N LEU A 10 11.52 -4.38 -2.47
CA LEU A 10 10.56 -3.68 -3.33
C LEU A 10 10.76 -3.99 -4.81
N GLY A 11 12.01 -4.07 -5.27
CA GLY A 11 12.33 -4.52 -6.63
C GLY A 11 11.85 -5.93 -6.90
N SER A 12 12.05 -6.84 -5.93
CA SER A 12 11.59 -8.23 -6.03
C SER A 12 10.07 -8.32 -6.08
N ILE A 13 9.35 -7.59 -5.22
CA ILE A 13 7.88 -7.52 -5.23
C ILE A 13 7.37 -7.02 -6.59
N LYS A 14 7.97 -5.96 -7.14
CA LYS A 14 7.58 -5.39 -8.44
C LYS A 14 7.77 -6.36 -9.62
N ASN A 15 8.68 -7.32 -9.49
CA ASN A 15 8.98 -8.33 -10.51
C ASN A 15 8.17 -9.63 -10.36
N THR A 16 7.34 -9.76 -9.32
CA THR A 16 6.38 -10.87 -9.21
C THR A 16 5.21 -10.70 -10.17
N ASP A 17 4.45 -11.77 -10.41
CA ASP A 17 3.24 -11.73 -11.23
C ASP A 17 2.24 -10.66 -10.75
N ILE A 18 2.03 -10.56 -9.43
CA ILE A 18 1.13 -9.55 -8.86
C ILE A 18 1.71 -8.13 -9.01
N GLY A 19 3.03 -7.96 -8.89
CA GLY A 19 3.70 -6.69 -9.12
C GLY A 19 3.53 -6.19 -10.56
N ILE A 20 3.75 -7.07 -11.53
CA ILE A 20 3.56 -6.79 -12.97
C ILE A 20 2.09 -6.49 -13.25
N MET A 21 1.16 -7.27 -12.68
CA MET A 21 -0.27 -7.06 -12.83
C MET A 21 -0.73 -5.71 -12.28
N ILE A 22 -0.24 -5.29 -11.12
CA ILE A 22 -0.50 -3.96 -10.55
C ILE A 22 -0.04 -2.87 -11.53
N GLN A 23 1.15 -2.99 -12.12
CA GLN A 23 1.62 -2.00 -13.09
C GLN A 23 0.76 -1.97 -14.37
N LYS A 24 0.30 -3.14 -14.84
CA LYS A 24 -0.60 -3.23 -15.99
C LYS A 24 -1.94 -2.56 -15.71
N LYS A 25 -2.60 -2.89 -14.59
CA LYS A 25 -3.91 -2.34 -14.21
C LYS A 25 -3.88 -0.82 -14.00
N LYS A 26 -2.78 -0.29 -13.46
CA LYS A 26 -2.57 1.17 -13.34
C LYS A 26 -2.59 1.90 -14.67
N ARG A 27 -2.15 1.24 -15.75
CA ARG A 27 -2.03 1.82 -17.09
C ARG A 27 -3.21 1.48 -18.00
N SER A 28 -4.16 0.67 -17.53
CA SER A 28 -5.30 0.27 -18.35
C SER A 28 -6.22 1.46 -18.63
N GLU A 29 -6.70 1.55 -19.87
CA GLU A 29 -7.73 2.51 -20.27
C GLU A 29 -9.10 2.14 -19.68
N THR A 30 -9.30 0.85 -19.39
CA THR A 30 -10.47 0.33 -18.69
C THR A 30 -10.22 0.31 -17.18
N LYS A 31 -11.27 0.54 -16.39
CA LYS A 31 -11.18 0.45 -14.93
C LYS A 31 -11.06 -1.01 -14.51
N GLU A 32 -9.84 -1.44 -14.25
CA GLU A 32 -9.53 -2.77 -13.72
C GLU A 32 -9.09 -2.70 -12.26
N TYR A 33 -9.95 -3.20 -11.38
CA TYR A 33 -9.70 -3.23 -9.94
C TYR A 33 -8.95 -4.49 -9.55
N LEU A 34 -8.24 -4.43 -8.42
CA LEU A 34 -7.69 -5.62 -7.79
C LEU A 34 -8.82 -6.49 -7.23
N THR A 35 -8.86 -7.75 -7.65
CA THR A 35 -9.77 -8.78 -7.12
C THR A 35 -9.40 -9.12 -5.67
N LYS A 36 -10.20 -9.96 -5.02
CA LYS A 36 -9.88 -10.42 -3.66
C LYS A 36 -8.63 -11.30 -3.68
N GLU A 37 -8.52 -12.15 -4.69
CA GLU A 37 -7.42 -13.08 -4.90
C GLU A 37 -6.12 -12.32 -5.18
N GLU A 38 -6.16 -11.29 -6.02
CA GLU A 38 -4.99 -10.45 -6.31
C GLU A 38 -4.54 -9.63 -5.09
N ARG A 39 -5.48 -9.13 -4.27
CA ARG A 39 -5.15 -8.48 -3.00
C ARG A 39 -4.49 -9.44 -2.02
N LYS A 40 -4.99 -10.67 -1.95
CA LYS A 40 -4.36 -11.72 -1.14
C LYS A 40 -2.97 -12.06 -1.66
N GLN A 41 -2.78 -12.20 -2.97
CA GLN A 41 -1.46 -12.43 -3.56
C GLN A 41 -0.49 -11.28 -3.28
N MET A 42 -0.96 -10.02 -3.31
CA MET A 42 -0.16 -8.86 -2.93
C MET A 42 0.29 -8.95 -1.47
N GLU A 43 -0.64 -9.30 -0.57
CA GLU A 43 -0.34 -9.51 0.85
C GLU A 43 0.69 -10.64 1.07
N ASP A 44 0.45 -11.81 0.48
CA ASP A 44 1.37 -12.96 0.58
C ASP A 44 2.77 -12.62 0.02
N THR A 45 2.84 -11.80 -1.03
CA THR A 45 4.11 -11.30 -1.61
C THR A 45 4.82 -10.33 -0.67
N PHE A 46 4.09 -9.45 0.02
CA PHE A 46 4.66 -8.59 1.06
C PHE A 46 5.17 -9.42 2.25
N ASP A 47 4.42 -10.43 2.68
CA ASP A 47 4.84 -11.32 3.78
C ASP A 47 6.11 -12.10 3.41
N GLN A 48 6.30 -12.45 2.13
CA GLN A 48 7.51 -13.10 1.64
C GLN A 48 8.74 -12.18 1.58
N PHE A 49 8.62 -10.98 0.99
CA PHE A 49 9.77 -10.11 0.69
C PHE A 49 9.99 -9.01 1.74
N MET A 50 8.96 -8.66 2.50
CA MET A 50 8.96 -7.63 3.54
C MET A 50 8.18 -8.07 4.80
N PRO A 51 8.51 -9.22 5.42
CA PRO A 51 7.70 -9.86 6.48
C PRO A 51 7.34 -8.93 7.65
N SER A 52 8.25 -8.06 8.06
CA SER A 52 8.02 -7.15 9.20
C SER A 52 7.18 -5.91 8.86
N PHE A 53 6.81 -5.68 7.60
CA PHE A 53 6.04 -4.48 7.21
C PHE A 53 4.66 -4.46 7.87
N LYS A 54 3.93 -5.57 7.75
CA LYS A 54 2.58 -5.73 8.28
C LYS A 54 2.56 -5.83 9.79
N GLU A 55 3.53 -6.55 10.36
CA GLU A 55 3.70 -6.68 11.81
C GLU A 55 3.86 -5.32 12.50
N LYS A 56 4.69 -4.42 11.96
CA LYS A 56 4.87 -3.06 12.50
C LYS A 56 3.60 -2.21 12.44
N LEU A 57 2.77 -2.44 11.42
CA LEU A 57 1.50 -1.73 11.28
C LEU A 57 0.49 -2.23 12.32
N TRP A 58 0.37 -3.55 12.46
CA TRP A 58 -0.54 -4.18 13.41
C TRP A 58 -0.11 -4.05 14.87
N SER A 59 1.19 -3.91 15.15
CA SER A 59 1.69 -3.72 16.52
C SER A 59 1.22 -2.41 17.15
N VAL A 60 0.75 -1.45 16.36
CA VAL A 60 0.29 -0.15 16.83
C VAL A 60 -1.24 -0.02 16.73
N TYR A 61 -1.85 -0.57 15.68
CA TYR A 61 -3.28 -0.46 15.46
C TYR A 61 -3.86 -1.63 14.68
N ASP A 62 -5.12 -1.98 14.96
CA ASP A 62 -5.89 -2.98 14.21
C ASP A 62 -6.28 -2.45 12.80
N ILE A 63 -5.31 -2.50 11.89
CA ILE A 63 -5.47 -2.10 10.49
C ILE A 63 -6.37 -3.10 9.77
N SER A 64 -7.46 -2.58 9.19
CA SER A 64 -8.34 -3.37 8.33
C SER A 64 -7.67 -3.78 7.01
N ASN A 65 -8.12 -4.87 6.37
CA ASN A 65 -7.59 -5.31 5.07
C ASN A 65 -7.61 -4.21 4.00
N ARG A 66 -8.61 -3.32 4.03
CA ARG A 66 -8.68 -2.18 3.09
C ARG A 66 -7.60 -1.14 3.38
N GLU A 67 -7.34 -0.84 4.65
CA GLU A 67 -6.27 0.07 5.06
C GLU A 67 -4.89 -0.53 4.77
N LEU A 68 -4.70 -1.83 5.00
CA LEU A 68 -3.46 -2.52 4.67
C LEU A 68 -3.17 -2.48 3.16
N ASN A 69 -4.18 -2.69 2.31
CA ASN A 69 -4.05 -2.54 0.86
C ASN A 69 -3.57 -1.13 0.47
N VAL A 70 -4.06 -0.08 1.14
CA VAL A 70 -3.58 1.30 0.91
C VAL A 70 -2.11 1.43 1.31
N CYS A 71 -1.72 0.91 2.48
CA CYS A 71 -0.33 0.94 2.94
C CYS A 71 0.64 0.23 1.98
N MET A 72 0.29 -0.98 1.53
CA MET A 72 1.12 -1.73 0.58
C MET A 72 1.27 -1.00 -0.75
N LEU A 73 0.19 -0.40 -1.28
CA LEU A 73 0.25 0.36 -2.53
C LEU A 73 1.08 1.66 -2.38
N ILE A 74 1.02 2.35 -1.24
CA ILE A 74 1.92 3.48 -0.94
C ILE A 74 3.37 2.99 -0.94
N LYS A 75 3.65 1.87 -0.28
CA LYS A 75 4.99 1.30 -0.19
C LYS A 75 5.57 0.90 -1.55
N LEU A 76 4.71 0.49 -2.50
CA LEU A 76 5.06 0.26 -3.91
C LEU A 76 5.24 1.54 -4.74
N GLY A 77 4.95 2.71 -4.17
CA GLY A 77 5.06 4.01 -4.84
C GLY A 77 3.86 4.36 -5.72
N CYS A 78 2.67 3.80 -5.44
CA CYS A 78 1.45 4.15 -6.17
C CYS A 78 0.94 5.53 -5.75
N LYS A 79 0.58 6.36 -6.73
CA LYS A 79 -0.02 7.67 -6.48
C LYS A 79 -1.48 7.53 -6.02
N PRO A 80 -2.09 8.56 -5.42
CA PRO A 80 -3.49 8.50 -4.98
C PRO A 80 -4.50 8.12 -6.06
N ALA A 81 -4.27 8.58 -7.29
CA ALA A 81 -5.09 8.20 -8.44
C ALA A 81 -4.95 6.71 -8.78
N ASP A 82 -3.73 6.17 -8.75
CA ASP A 82 -3.46 4.75 -8.95
C ASP A 82 -4.16 3.90 -7.89
N MET A 83 -4.07 4.29 -6.62
CA MET A 83 -4.73 3.60 -5.50
C MET A 83 -6.25 3.63 -5.65
N ALA A 84 -6.81 4.77 -6.05
CA ALA A 84 -8.25 4.91 -6.29
C ALA A 84 -8.71 3.98 -7.42
N CYS A 85 -7.94 3.92 -8.51
CA CYS A 85 -8.17 2.99 -9.61
C CYS A 85 -8.10 1.55 -9.10
N LEU A 86 -6.95 1.09 -8.61
CA LEU A 86 -6.71 -0.30 -8.19
C LEU A 86 -7.69 -0.79 -7.12
N LEU A 87 -8.14 0.09 -6.22
CA LEU A 87 -9.03 -0.30 -5.13
C LEU A 87 -10.51 -0.13 -5.46
N GLY A 88 -10.86 0.39 -6.64
CA GLY A 88 -12.24 0.61 -7.07
C GLY A 88 -12.97 1.64 -6.23
N CYS A 89 -12.31 2.74 -5.86
CA CYS A 89 -12.92 3.81 -5.08
C CYS A 89 -12.53 5.20 -5.58
N THR A 90 -13.05 6.24 -4.93
CA THR A 90 -12.75 7.63 -5.32
C THR A 90 -11.41 8.11 -4.75
N PRO A 91 -10.71 9.06 -5.39
CA PRO A 91 -9.51 9.69 -4.81
C PRO A 91 -9.79 10.34 -3.44
N SER A 92 -10.98 10.92 -3.23
CA SER A 92 -11.40 11.46 -1.94
C SER A 92 -11.46 10.38 -0.86
N ALA A 93 -11.94 9.18 -1.18
CA ALA A 93 -11.95 8.06 -0.24
C ALA A 93 -10.53 7.65 0.16
N ILE A 94 -9.58 7.62 -0.78
CA ILE A 94 -8.15 7.36 -0.51
C ILE A 94 -7.57 8.43 0.43
N SER A 95 -7.80 9.72 0.15
CA SER A 95 -7.32 10.79 1.02
C SER A 95 -7.91 10.71 2.44
N LYS A 96 -9.20 10.42 2.58
CA LYS A 96 -9.84 10.23 3.89
C LYS A 96 -9.24 9.06 4.68
N ILE A 97 -8.94 7.94 4.00
CA ILE A 97 -8.29 6.78 4.64
C ILE A 97 -6.92 7.19 5.18
N ARG A 98 -6.08 7.86 4.39
CA ARG A 98 -4.73 8.27 4.79
C ARG A 98 -4.73 9.24 5.97
N ILE A 99 -5.59 10.27 5.94
CA ILE A 99 -5.73 11.23 7.06
C ILE A 99 -6.19 10.51 8.34
N ARG A 100 -7.18 9.61 8.22
CA ARG A 100 -7.69 8.85 9.37
C ARG A 100 -6.62 7.93 9.94
N LEU A 101 -5.85 7.24 9.09
CA LEU A 101 -4.76 6.37 9.53
C LEU A 101 -3.71 7.17 10.29
N TYR A 102 -3.26 8.31 9.76
CA TYR A 102 -2.31 9.17 10.49
C TYR A 102 -2.85 9.56 11.86
N LYS A 103 -4.10 10.05 11.93
CA LYS A 103 -4.71 10.44 13.19
C LYS A 103 -4.80 9.29 14.19
N LYS A 104 -5.16 8.09 13.74
CA LYS A 104 -5.25 6.90 14.59
C LYS A 104 -3.87 6.47 15.09
N PHE A 105 -2.87 6.43 14.21
CA PHE A 105 -1.55 5.89 14.50
C PHE A 105 -0.73 6.80 15.41
N PHE A 106 -0.84 8.13 15.24
CA PHE A 106 -0.06 9.12 15.99
C PHE A 106 -0.86 9.87 17.06
N ASN A 107 -2.15 9.56 17.20
CA ASN A 107 -3.08 10.24 18.09
C ASN A 107 -3.07 11.79 17.96
N LYS A 108 -2.85 12.30 16.75
CA LYS A 108 -2.84 13.74 16.45
C LYS A 108 -3.26 14.03 15.00
N PRO A 109 -3.78 15.23 14.68
CA PRO A 109 -4.08 15.60 13.30
C PRO A 109 -2.83 15.55 12.42
N GLY A 110 -3.01 15.19 11.16
CA GLY A 110 -1.96 15.26 10.13
C GLY A 110 -2.54 15.07 8.73
N SER A 111 -1.71 15.32 7.74
CA SER A 111 -2.09 15.26 6.32
C SER A 111 -2.06 13.83 5.77
N ALA A 112 -2.60 13.67 4.56
CA ALA A 112 -2.48 12.40 3.84
C ALA A 112 -1.01 12.13 3.44
N GLU A 113 -0.26 13.19 3.15
CA GLU A 113 1.15 13.14 2.79
C GLU A 113 2.03 12.75 3.98
N ASP A 114 1.67 13.16 5.20
CA ASP A 114 2.36 12.72 6.42
C ASP A 114 2.23 11.20 6.62
N TRP A 115 1.07 10.63 6.30
CA TRP A 115 0.87 9.18 6.29
C TRP A 115 1.75 8.51 5.24
N ASP A 116 1.78 9.04 4.03
CA ASP A 116 2.59 8.46 2.94
C ASP A 116 4.08 8.45 3.30
N ARG A 117 4.60 9.55 3.88
CA ARG A 117 6.00 9.62 4.34
C ARG A 117 6.31 8.57 5.41
N PHE A 118 5.39 8.36 6.35
CA PHE A 118 5.55 7.33 7.37
C PHE A 118 5.60 5.93 6.77
N ILE A 119 4.66 5.58 5.90
CA ILE A 119 4.63 4.27 5.25
C ILE A 119 5.89 4.05 4.39
N LEU A 120 6.33 5.06 3.64
CA LEU A 120 7.55 4.96 2.84
C LEU A 120 8.81 4.74 3.69
N ALA A 121 8.83 5.18 4.96
CA ALA A 121 9.94 5.00 5.88
C ALA A 121 9.90 3.69 6.71
N LEU A 122 8.80 2.94 6.67
CA LEU A 122 8.53 1.74 7.50
C LEU A 122 9.30 0.48 7.07
#